data_AF-A0AAV5SPA2-F1
#
_entry.id   AF-A0AAV5SPA2-F1
#
_cell.length_a   1.000
_cell.length_b   1.000
_cell.length_c   1.000
_cell.angle_alpha   90.00
_cell.angle_beta   90.00
_cell.angle_gamma   90.00
#
_symmetry.space_group_name_H-M   'P 1'
#
loop_
_entity.id
_entity.type
_entity.pdbx_description
1 polymer ?
#
loop_
_entity_poly.entity_id
_entity_poly.type
_entity_poly.pdbx_seq_one_letter_code
_entity_poly.pdbx_strand_id
1 'polypeptide(L)'
;FPPSHGLFPMRGALVTLLFISGVRSHGSVDQALLDEIKNNPHWNEQYIDTCSGDKIGEQAGLQCHIYRIFLYTVKVEVRSLEPFLIVRKEFIPTDYTDAFLEEIRKEELAIQTTVNQKTGKNAPSVCRNTNGAFLPHHRYGISSKIFRHIQQRFPSIDFRKAEQFQVLSYNSGGHYAPHFDYLDYASEEVASRCQWYREGGNRLMTFLFIMKTADKGGGTVFPRIATSVLPTKGDAIVWLNMEADNGKLQQSLHGA
;
A
#
# COMPACT_ATOMS: atom_id res chain seq x y z
N PHE A 1 16.34 -0.27 37.65
CA PHE A 1 15.99 -0.62 36.26
C PHE A 1 14.55 -1.06 36.23
N PRO A 2 13.64 -0.36 35.51
CA PRO A 2 12.27 -0.84 35.40
C PRO A 2 12.26 -2.13 34.56
N PRO A 3 11.30 -3.04 34.79
CA PRO A 3 11.30 -4.35 34.19
C PRO A 3 11.10 -4.25 32.68
N SER A 4 11.87 -5.05 31.95
CA SER A 4 11.71 -5.27 30.51
C SER A 4 10.26 -5.60 30.18
N HIS A 5 9.56 -4.65 29.57
CA HIS A 5 8.34 -4.97 28.83
C HIS A 5 8.69 -6.07 27.84
N GLY A 6 8.07 -7.23 28.01
CA GLY A 6 8.26 -8.36 27.11
C GLY A 6 8.04 -7.88 25.68
N LEU A 7 9.03 -8.14 24.82
CA LEU A 7 8.86 -8.08 23.38
C LEU A 7 7.69 -9.01 23.03
N PHE A 8 6.49 -8.45 22.90
CA PHE A 8 5.36 -9.15 22.31
C PHE A 8 5.81 -9.60 20.91
N PRO A 9 5.53 -10.86 20.52
CA PRO A 9 5.96 -11.33 19.21
C PRO A 9 5.27 -10.48 18.15
N MET A 10 6.03 -9.65 17.42
CA MET A 10 5.53 -8.89 16.28
C MET A 10 4.94 -9.88 15.28
N ARG A 11 3.63 -9.82 15.02
CA ARG A 11 2.94 -10.73 14.10
C ARG A 11 2.65 -9.99 12.79
N GLY A 12 3.20 -10.53 11.69
CA GLY A 12 2.76 -10.30 10.31
C GLY A 12 3.28 -9.03 9.62
N ALA A 13 3.81 -9.16 8.39
CA ALA A 13 4.04 -8.03 7.48
C ALA A 13 3.06 -8.14 6.29
N LEU A 14 2.40 -7.04 5.91
CA LEU A 14 1.57 -7.00 4.71
C LEU A 14 2.44 -6.67 3.50
N VAL A 15 2.31 -7.44 2.43
CA VAL A 15 3.02 -7.20 1.18
C VAL A 15 2.01 -7.00 0.05
N THR A 16 1.86 -5.76 -0.42
CA THR A 16 0.86 -5.36 -1.42
C THR A 16 1.56 -4.98 -2.74
N LEU A 17 1.17 -5.58 -3.87
CA LEU A 17 1.72 -5.22 -5.18
C LEU A 17 0.74 -4.33 -5.95
N LEU A 18 1.04 -3.05 -6.11
CA LEU A 18 0.15 -2.11 -6.78
C LEU A 18 0.46 -1.98 -8.28
N PHE A 19 -0.56 -2.15 -9.10
CA PHE A 19 -0.52 -1.70 -10.49
C PHE A 19 -1.45 -0.51 -10.65
N ILE A 20 -0.90 0.61 -11.09
CA ILE A 20 -1.71 1.76 -11.47
C ILE A 20 -1.67 1.81 -12.99
N SER A 21 -2.78 1.47 -13.64
CA SER A 21 -2.88 1.45 -15.08
C SER A 21 -3.68 2.65 -15.57
N GLY A 22 -2.99 3.76 -15.84
CA GLY A 22 -3.61 4.84 -16.61
C GLY A 22 -4.09 4.30 -17.95
N VAL A 23 -5.39 4.44 -18.24
CA VAL A 23 -5.89 4.35 -19.61
C VAL A 23 -5.71 5.74 -20.20
N ARG A 24 -5.05 5.85 -21.37
CA ARG A 24 -5.20 7.04 -22.21
C ARG A 24 -6.67 7.14 -22.60
N SER A 25 -7.48 7.88 -21.86
CA SER A 25 -8.53 8.64 -22.50
C SER A 25 -8.05 10.06 -22.60
N HIS A 26 -7.95 10.57 -23.83
CA HIS A 26 -8.20 11.99 -24.04
C HIS A 26 -9.62 12.25 -23.52
N GLY A 27 -9.72 12.61 -22.25
CA GLY A 27 -10.99 12.87 -21.58
C GLY A 27 -10.69 13.58 -20.29
N SER A 28 -11.32 14.74 -20.11
CA SER A 28 -11.46 15.38 -18.81
C SER A 28 -11.85 14.35 -17.75
N VAL A 29 -11.35 14.50 -16.53
CA VAL A 29 -11.90 13.76 -15.38
C VAL A 29 -13.42 13.96 -15.39
N ASP A 30 -14.18 12.87 -15.33
CA ASP A 30 -15.64 12.95 -15.31
C ASP A 30 -16.06 13.76 -14.08
N GLN A 31 -16.67 14.92 -14.30
CA GLN A 31 -17.08 15.80 -13.21
C GLN A 31 -18.06 15.10 -12.28
N ALA A 32 -18.88 14.18 -12.79
CA ALA A 32 -19.80 13.38 -11.99
C ALA A 32 -19.05 12.46 -11.01
N LEU A 33 -17.92 11.89 -11.43
CA LEU A 33 -17.07 11.08 -10.55
C LEU A 33 -16.38 11.94 -9.47
N LEU A 34 -15.90 13.14 -9.84
CA LEU A 34 -15.34 14.07 -8.86
C LEU A 34 -16.38 14.49 -7.84
N ASP A 35 -17.62 14.73 -8.28
CA ASP A 35 -18.72 15.09 -7.40
C ASP A 35 -19.14 13.91 -6.53
N GLU A 36 -19.11 12.66 -7.03
CA GLU A 36 -19.33 11.45 -6.22
C GLU A 36 -18.26 11.31 -5.13
N ILE A 37 -16.98 11.51 -5.46
CA ILE A 37 -15.87 11.46 -4.50
C ILE A 37 -16.04 12.56 -3.45
N LYS A 38 -16.32 13.80 -3.85
CA LYS A 38 -16.48 14.94 -2.94
C LYS A 38 -17.67 14.78 -2.00
N ASN A 39 -18.77 14.19 -2.46
CA ASN A 39 -19.99 14.03 -1.68
C ASN A 39 -20.02 12.74 -0.85
N ASN A 40 -19.03 11.87 -1.00
CA ASN A 40 -18.95 10.63 -0.26
C ASN A 40 -18.35 10.89 1.14
N PRO A 41 -19.03 10.50 2.24
CA PRO A 41 -18.62 10.82 3.61
C PRO A 41 -17.29 10.15 4.02
N HIS A 42 -16.79 9.19 3.24
CA HIS A 42 -15.48 8.59 3.44
C HIS A 42 -14.31 9.48 2.98
N TRP A 43 -14.59 10.58 2.29
CA TRP A 43 -13.61 11.54 1.80
C TRP A 43 -13.79 12.86 2.57
N ASN A 44 -12.84 13.18 3.44
CA ASN A 44 -12.87 14.46 4.15
C ASN A 44 -12.19 15.56 3.32
N GLU A 45 -12.46 16.83 3.63
CA GLU A 45 -11.84 17.97 2.94
C GLU A 45 -10.31 17.91 2.97
N GLN A 46 -9.73 17.46 4.08
CA GLN A 46 -8.28 17.29 4.23
C GLN A 46 -7.69 16.32 3.18
N TYR A 47 -8.41 15.27 2.81
CA TYR A 47 -8.00 14.34 1.77
C TYR A 47 -8.04 15.00 0.39
N ILE A 48 -9.16 15.67 0.07
CA ILE A 48 -9.35 16.32 -1.23
C ILE A 48 -8.27 17.37 -1.47
N ASP A 49 -7.95 18.18 -0.46
CA ASP A 49 -6.86 19.17 -0.49
C ASP A 49 -5.48 18.52 -0.74
N THR A 50 -5.23 17.35 -0.13
CA THR A 50 -3.96 16.62 -0.28
C THR A 50 -3.84 15.93 -1.65
N CYS A 51 -4.97 15.55 -2.26
CA CYS A 51 -5.04 14.92 -3.59
C CYS A 51 -4.83 15.88 -4.75
N SER A 52 -5.25 17.15 -4.62
CA SER A 52 -5.05 18.17 -5.66
C SER A 52 -3.58 18.58 -5.83
N GLY A 53 -2.71 18.20 -4.89
CA GLY A 53 -1.29 18.54 -4.89
C GLY A 53 -0.99 19.96 -4.37
N ASP A 54 -2.01 20.73 -3.98
CA ASP A 54 -1.89 22.15 -3.61
C ASP A 54 -1.37 22.39 -2.18
N LYS A 55 -1.34 21.35 -1.33
CA LYS A 55 -0.76 21.43 0.01
C LYS A 55 0.12 20.23 0.28
N ILE A 56 1.33 20.27 -0.26
CA ILE A 56 2.46 19.64 0.43
C ILE A 56 2.71 20.58 1.62
N GLY A 57 2.49 20.11 2.85
CA GLY A 57 2.85 20.89 4.05
C GLY A 57 4.28 21.44 3.94
N GLU A 58 4.62 22.51 4.68
CA GLU A 58 5.97 23.07 4.74
C GLU A 58 7.00 21.94 4.63
N GLN A 59 7.81 21.95 3.55
CA GLN A 59 8.68 20.83 3.16
C GLN A 59 9.33 20.22 4.40
N ALA A 60 8.77 19.13 4.90
CA ALA A 60 9.23 18.51 6.13
C ALA A 60 10.56 17.83 5.81
N GLY A 61 11.65 18.59 5.88
CA GLY A 61 13.04 18.18 5.68
C GLY A 61 13.21 16.94 4.82
N LEU A 62 12.70 16.96 3.57
CA LEU A 62 12.71 15.78 2.71
C LEU A 62 14.16 15.38 2.44
N GLN A 63 14.57 14.21 2.91
CA GLN A 63 15.94 13.72 2.73
C GLN A 63 15.97 12.60 1.71
N CYS A 64 16.69 12.84 0.61
CA CYS A 64 17.03 11.83 -0.36
C CYS A 64 18.43 11.30 -0.08
N HIS A 65 18.53 10.00 0.15
CA HIS A 65 19.78 9.30 0.42
C HIS A 65 20.10 8.35 -0.72
N ILE A 66 21.30 8.46 -1.27
CA ILE A 66 21.86 7.50 -2.22
C ILE A 66 23.11 6.91 -1.58
N TYR A 67 23.09 5.61 -1.33
CA TYR A 67 24.21 4.91 -0.71
C TYR A 67 24.36 3.52 -1.31
N ARG A 68 25.49 2.85 -1.03
CA ARG A 68 25.74 1.49 -1.52
C ARG A 68 25.75 0.50 -0.36
N ILE A 69 25.06 -0.63 -0.55
CA ILE A 69 25.21 -1.81 0.29
C ILE A 69 25.83 -2.90 -0.60
N PHE A 70 27.07 -3.28 -0.31
CA PHE A 70 27.89 -4.11 -1.19
C PHE A 70 27.95 -3.52 -2.62
N LEU A 71 27.53 -4.28 -3.62
CA LEU A 71 27.52 -3.86 -5.02
C LEU A 71 26.25 -3.10 -5.44
N TYR A 72 25.27 -2.96 -4.53
CA TYR A 72 23.96 -2.44 -4.86
C TYR A 72 23.80 -0.98 -4.45
N THR A 73 23.37 -0.16 -5.40
CA THR A 73 22.94 1.21 -5.11
C THR A 73 21.55 1.20 -4.52
N VAL A 74 21.39 1.88 -3.41
CA VAL A 74 20.14 2.10 -2.69
C VAL A 74 19.78 3.57 -2.81
N LYS A 75 18.59 3.85 -3.31
CA LYS A 75 17.99 5.19 -3.38
C LYS A 75 16.77 5.22 -2.46
N VAL A 76 16.82 6.03 -1.42
CA VAL A 76 15.73 6.19 -0.44
C VAL A 76 15.36 7.65 -0.33
N GLU A 77 14.07 7.93 -0.46
CA GLU A 77 13.48 9.21 -0.12
C GLU A 77 12.71 9.05 1.19
N VAL A 78 13.11 9.79 2.21
CA VAL A 78 12.43 9.80 3.51
C VAL A 78 11.31 10.83 3.44
N ARG A 79 10.06 10.38 3.51
CA ARG A 79 8.88 11.25 3.54
C ARG A 79 8.47 11.57 4.98
N SER A 80 8.66 10.61 5.89
CA SER A 80 8.54 10.81 7.32
C SER A 80 9.37 9.77 8.10
N LEU A 81 9.93 10.19 9.23
CA LEU A 81 10.55 9.28 10.20
C LEU A 81 9.55 8.81 11.26
N GLU A 82 8.58 9.67 11.61
CA GLU A 82 7.53 9.40 12.58
C GLU A 82 6.20 10.00 12.10
N PRO A 83 5.26 9.18 11.59
CA PRO A 83 5.37 7.73 11.40
C PRO A 83 6.40 7.38 10.32
N PHE A 84 6.93 6.15 10.38
CA PHE A 84 7.84 5.66 9.35
C PHE A 84 7.14 5.62 7.98
N LEU A 85 7.61 6.42 7.03
CA LEU A 85 7.18 6.43 5.63
C LEU A 85 8.37 6.75 4.72
N ILE A 86 8.75 5.79 3.88
CA ILE A 86 9.84 5.96 2.91
C ILE A 86 9.40 5.56 1.50
N VAL A 87 10.09 6.11 0.51
CA VAL A 87 10.02 5.66 -0.88
C VAL A 87 11.38 5.10 -1.28
N ARG A 88 11.42 3.84 -1.69
CA ARG A 88 12.57 3.20 -2.32
C ARG A 88 12.47 3.43 -3.82
N LYS A 89 13.32 4.31 -4.36
CA LYS A 89 13.31 4.64 -5.78
C LYS A 89 13.96 3.52 -6.59
N GLU A 90 13.37 3.17 -7.73
CA GLU A 90 13.87 2.11 -8.63
C GLU A 90 14.13 0.79 -7.86
N PHE A 91 13.24 0.45 -6.94
CA PHE A 91 13.40 -0.69 -6.04
C PHE A 91 13.25 -2.02 -6.78
N ILE A 92 12.18 -2.18 -7.57
CA ILE A 92 11.99 -3.34 -8.44
C ILE A 92 12.65 -3.05 -9.79
N PRO A 93 13.59 -3.89 -10.24
CA PRO A 93 14.22 -3.74 -11.55
C PRO A 93 13.20 -3.70 -12.70
N THR A 94 13.48 -2.92 -13.74
CA THR A 94 12.56 -2.74 -14.87
C THR A 94 12.20 -4.05 -15.56
N ASP A 95 13.17 -4.93 -15.77
CA ASP A 95 12.94 -6.27 -16.34
C ASP A 95 12.00 -7.12 -15.47
N TYR A 96 12.05 -6.95 -14.14
CA TYR A 96 11.15 -7.64 -13.21
C TYR A 96 9.74 -7.06 -13.30
N THR A 97 9.60 -5.73 -13.34
CA THR A 97 8.29 -5.09 -13.52
C THR A 97 7.64 -5.46 -14.85
N ASP A 98 8.40 -5.52 -15.95
CA ASP A 98 7.88 -5.89 -17.27
C ASP A 98 7.47 -7.36 -17.32
N ALA A 99 8.32 -8.26 -16.85
CA ALA A 99 7.98 -9.68 -16.79
C ALA A 99 6.74 -9.93 -15.92
N PHE A 100 6.58 -9.19 -14.82
CA PHE A 100 5.42 -9.32 -13.94
C PHE A 100 4.15 -8.77 -14.59
N LEU A 101 4.22 -7.66 -15.32
CA LEU A 101 3.10 -7.19 -16.15
C LEU A 101 2.67 -8.25 -17.19
N GLU A 102 3.60 -8.95 -17.84
CA GLU A 102 3.28 -10.06 -18.76
C GLU A 102 2.66 -11.27 -18.05
N GLU A 103 3.04 -11.55 -16.81
CA GLU A 103 2.44 -12.60 -15.97
C GLU A 103 0.98 -12.23 -15.63
N ILE A 104 0.74 -11.00 -15.15
CA ILE A 104 -0.60 -10.53 -14.75
C ILE A 104 -1.57 -10.44 -15.93
N ARG A 105 -1.11 -10.14 -17.14
CA ARG A 105 -1.99 -10.10 -18.33
C ARG A 105 -2.70 -11.44 -18.61
N LYS A 106 -2.21 -12.53 -18.04
CA LYS A 106 -2.79 -13.88 -18.19
C LYS A 106 -3.79 -14.21 -17.09
N GLU A 107 -3.90 -13.37 -16.07
CA GLU A 107 -4.78 -13.53 -14.92
C GLU A 107 -6.08 -12.75 -15.12
N GLU A 108 -7.19 -13.27 -14.60
CA GLU A 108 -8.46 -12.56 -14.58
C GLU A 108 -8.53 -11.64 -13.35
N LEU A 109 -8.61 -10.32 -13.57
CA LEU A 109 -8.72 -9.33 -12.50
C LEU A 109 -10.20 -8.99 -12.21
N ALA A 110 -10.69 -9.41 -11.05
CA ALA A 110 -12.06 -9.15 -10.61
C ALA A 110 -12.18 -7.82 -9.85
N ILE A 111 -13.37 -7.21 -9.85
CA ILE A 111 -13.65 -6.02 -9.03
C ILE A 111 -13.37 -6.34 -7.56
N GLN A 112 -12.54 -5.52 -6.92
CA GLN A 112 -12.16 -5.73 -5.54
C GLN A 112 -13.27 -5.33 -4.58
N THR A 113 -13.36 -6.10 -3.49
CA THR A 113 -14.27 -5.84 -2.37
C THR A 113 -13.47 -5.38 -1.15
N THR A 114 -14.17 -4.89 -0.14
CA THR A 114 -13.58 -4.51 1.15
C THR A 114 -14.08 -5.42 2.27
N VAL A 115 -13.27 -5.67 3.29
CA VAL A 115 -13.70 -6.42 4.48
C VAL A 115 -14.65 -5.56 5.31
N ASN A 116 -15.87 -6.03 5.51
CA ASN A 116 -16.80 -5.42 6.44
C ASN A 116 -16.37 -5.72 7.87
N GLN A 117 -15.95 -4.70 8.62
CA GLN A 117 -15.41 -4.84 9.97
C GLN A 117 -16.42 -5.38 11.00
N LYS A 118 -17.73 -5.23 10.76
CA LYS A 118 -18.78 -5.76 11.65
C LYS A 118 -19.00 -7.26 11.44
N THR A 119 -18.89 -7.73 10.21
CA THR A 119 -19.24 -9.12 9.84
C THR A 119 -18.03 -10.00 9.54
N GLY A 120 -16.86 -9.40 9.30
CA GLY A 120 -15.64 -10.07 8.84
C GLY A 120 -15.70 -10.57 7.39
N LYS A 121 -16.76 -10.25 6.63
CA LYS A 121 -16.97 -10.72 5.25
C LYS A 121 -16.62 -9.66 4.21
N ASN A 122 -16.21 -10.10 3.02
CA ASN A 122 -15.99 -9.23 1.87
C ASN A 122 -17.32 -8.70 1.29
N ALA A 123 -17.39 -7.40 0.97
CA ALA A 123 -18.52 -6.76 0.32
C ALA A 123 -18.08 -5.68 -0.69
N PRO A 124 -18.82 -5.45 -1.80
CA PRO A 124 -18.59 -4.31 -2.68
C PRO A 124 -18.73 -2.99 -1.91
N SER A 125 -17.89 -2.01 -2.23
CA SER A 125 -17.92 -0.70 -1.58
C SER A 125 -17.62 0.41 -2.59
N VAL A 126 -18.41 1.49 -2.53
CA VAL A 126 -18.15 2.75 -3.26
C VAL A 126 -16.84 3.41 -2.83
N CYS A 127 -16.24 2.96 -1.73
CA CYS A 127 -14.96 3.46 -1.25
C CYS A 127 -13.78 2.95 -2.08
N ARG A 128 -13.96 1.88 -2.87
CA ARG A 128 -12.86 1.22 -3.59
C ARG A 128 -13.30 0.82 -4.99
N ASN A 129 -12.79 1.54 -5.99
CA ASN A 129 -12.99 1.22 -7.39
C ASN A 129 -11.67 0.74 -8.00
N THR A 130 -11.43 -0.57 -7.99
CA THR A 130 -10.23 -1.18 -8.54
C THR A 130 -10.48 -2.64 -8.92
N ASN A 131 -9.80 -3.12 -9.96
CA ASN A 131 -9.76 -4.55 -10.30
C ASN A 131 -8.54 -5.18 -9.64
N GLY A 132 -8.59 -6.47 -9.30
CA GLY A 132 -7.45 -7.11 -8.68
C GLY A 132 -7.55 -8.62 -8.55
N ALA A 133 -6.45 -9.21 -8.10
CA ALA A 133 -6.30 -10.63 -7.83
C ALA A 133 -5.32 -10.84 -6.68
N PHE A 134 -5.38 -12.00 -6.04
CA PHE A 134 -4.37 -12.42 -5.08
C PHE A 134 -3.49 -13.49 -5.71
N LEU A 135 -2.17 -13.25 -5.71
CA LEU A 135 -1.19 -14.16 -6.28
C LEU A 135 -0.24 -14.70 -5.20
N PRO A 136 -0.09 -16.03 -5.08
CA PRO A 136 0.89 -16.60 -4.18
C PRO A 136 2.31 -16.22 -4.63
N HIS A 137 3.05 -15.54 -3.76
CA HIS A 137 4.43 -15.09 -4.03
C HIS A 137 5.45 -16.24 -4.13
N HIS A 138 5.09 -17.45 -3.69
CA HIS A 138 5.94 -18.65 -3.80
C HIS A 138 5.69 -19.48 -5.05
N ARG A 139 4.60 -19.22 -5.79
CA ARG A 139 4.28 -19.96 -7.01
C ARG A 139 5.22 -19.48 -8.12
N TYR A 140 5.72 -20.43 -8.91
CA TYR A 140 6.80 -20.27 -9.89
C TYR A 140 6.68 -19.02 -10.77
N GLY A 141 7.81 -18.52 -11.29
CA GLY A 141 7.84 -17.39 -12.23
C GLY A 141 8.49 -16.14 -11.65
N ILE A 142 8.07 -14.97 -12.15
CA ILE A 142 8.67 -13.69 -11.77
C ILE A 142 8.22 -13.24 -10.37
N SER A 143 7.00 -13.58 -9.96
CA SER A 143 6.50 -13.35 -8.59
C SER A 143 7.47 -13.84 -7.51
N SER A 144 8.01 -15.07 -7.67
CA SER A 144 8.98 -15.64 -6.73
C SER A 144 10.33 -14.89 -6.70
N LYS A 145 10.76 -14.34 -7.84
CA LYS A 145 12.01 -13.56 -7.93
C LYS A 145 11.83 -12.20 -7.26
N ILE A 146 10.70 -11.54 -7.49
CA ILE A 146 10.33 -10.29 -6.82
C ILE A 146 10.27 -10.50 -5.30
N PHE A 147 9.62 -11.56 -4.82
CA PHE A 147 9.53 -11.83 -3.39
C PHE A 147 10.89 -12.05 -2.73
N ARG A 148 11.77 -12.85 -3.35
CA ARG A 148 13.15 -13.03 -2.87
C ARG A 148 13.94 -11.71 -2.86
N HIS A 149 13.76 -10.89 -3.90
CA HIS A 149 14.39 -9.57 -3.97
C HIS A 149 13.93 -8.67 -2.80
N ILE A 150 12.63 -8.66 -2.48
CA ILE A 150 12.09 -7.93 -1.32
C ILE A 150 12.76 -8.40 -0.02
N GLN A 151 12.76 -9.72 0.22
CA GLN A 151 13.35 -10.31 1.43
C GLN A 151 14.83 -9.96 1.61
N GLN A 152 15.61 -9.98 0.52
CA GLN A 152 17.03 -9.62 0.54
C GLN A 152 17.29 -8.14 0.85
N ARG A 153 16.33 -7.24 0.57
CA ARG A 153 16.47 -5.80 0.83
C ARG A 153 15.89 -5.34 2.15
N PHE A 154 15.09 -6.18 2.78
CA PHE A 154 14.54 -5.95 4.11
C PHE A 154 14.85 -7.14 5.03
N PRO A 155 16.14 -7.47 5.26
CA PRO A 155 16.53 -8.66 6.01
C PRO A 155 16.09 -8.64 7.49
N SER A 156 15.78 -7.46 8.03
CA SER A 156 15.29 -7.29 9.40
C SER A 156 13.79 -7.59 9.56
N ILE A 157 13.09 -7.94 8.48
CA ILE A 157 11.64 -8.19 8.48
C ILE A 157 11.39 -9.67 8.26
N ASP A 158 10.54 -10.25 9.11
CA ASP A 158 10.11 -11.64 8.97
C ASP A 158 8.94 -11.76 7.99
N PHE A 159 9.25 -12.18 6.76
CA PHE A 159 8.27 -12.40 5.71
C PHE A 159 7.59 -13.78 5.75
N ARG A 160 7.83 -14.64 6.76
CA ARG A 160 7.20 -15.98 6.83
C ARG A 160 5.67 -15.91 6.92
N LYS A 161 5.14 -14.82 7.47
CA LYS A 161 3.70 -14.53 7.56
C LYS A 161 3.25 -13.44 6.58
N ALA A 162 4.03 -13.22 5.51
CA ALA A 162 3.61 -12.31 4.47
C ALA A 162 2.31 -12.79 3.82
N GLU A 163 1.37 -11.88 3.60
CA GLU A 163 0.21 -12.16 2.76
C GLU A 163 0.63 -12.39 1.30
N GLN A 164 -0.26 -13.03 0.54
CA GLN A 164 -0.12 -13.12 -0.91
C GLN A 164 -0.02 -11.73 -1.53
N PHE A 165 0.61 -11.65 -2.71
CA PHE A 165 0.60 -10.40 -3.46
C PHE A 165 -0.83 -10.04 -3.82
N GLN A 166 -1.33 -8.96 -3.22
CA GLN A 166 -2.57 -8.34 -3.67
C GLN A 166 -2.23 -7.46 -4.87
N VAL A 167 -2.60 -7.94 -6.06
CA VAL A 167 -2.46 -7.25 -7.34
C VAL A 167 -3.69 -6.37 -7.54
N LEU A 168 -3.47 -5.10 -7.81
CA LEU A 168 -4.54 -4.11 -7.99
C LEU A 168 -4.31 -3.34 -9.28
N SER A 169 -5.35 -3.02 -10.04
CA SER A 169 -5.32 -2.31 -11.32
C SER A 169 -6.33 -1.18 -11.29
N TYR A 170 -5.82 0.04 -11.19
CA TYR A 170 -6.63 1.27 -11.21
C TYR A 170 -6.73 1.79 -12.63
N ASN A 171 -7.93 1.73 -13.21
CA ASN A 171 -8.25 2.33 -14.51
C ASN A 171 -8.63 3.81 -14.34
N SER A 172 -9.01 4.49 -15.43
CA SER A 172 -9.50 5.88 -15.36
C SER A 172 -10.63 6.00 -14.32
N GLY A 173 -10.46 6.93 -13.38
CA GLY A 173 -11.39 7.14 -12.27
C GLY A 173 -11.34 6.12 -11.12
N GLY A 174 -10.48 5.10 -11.22
CA GLY A 174 -10.23 4.17 -10.13
C GLY A 174 -9.60 4.89 -8.94
N HIS A 175 -10.05 4.56 -7.74
CA HIS A 175 -9.62 5.22 -6.51
C HIS A 175 -9.86 4.32 -5.30
N TYR A 176 -9.24 4.66 -4.17
CA TYR A 176 -9.48 4.05 -2.87
C TYR A 176 -9.50 5.13 -1.78
N ALA A 177 -10.65 5.28 -1.14
CA ALA A 177 -10.87 6.18 -0.02
C ALA A 177 -9.87 5.91 1.12
N PRO A 178 -9.62 6.93 1.97
CA PRO A 178 -8.85 6.80 3.20
C PRO A 178 -9.23 5.56 4.01
N HIS A 179 -8.25 4.70 4.25
CA HIS A 179 -8.40 3.51 5.05
C HIS A 179 -7.12 3.17 5.81
N PHE A 180 -7.24 2.19 6.69
CA PHE A 180 -6.12 1.58 7.38
C PHE A 180 -5.90 0.18 6.82
N ASP A 181 -4.65 -0.19 6.62
CA ASP A 181 -4.30 -1.59 6.40
C ASP A 181 -4.39 -2.41 7.69
N TYR A 182 -4.27 -1.76 8.85
CA TYR A 182 -4.54 -2.37 10.15
C TYR A 182 -5.97 -2.95 10.19
N LEU A 183 -6.06 -4.21 10.57
CA LEU A 183 -7.32 -4.92 10.66
C LEU A 183 -7.98 -4.60 12.01
N ASP A 184 -9.01 -3.75 11.98
CA ASP A 184 -9.78 -3.35 13.14
C ASP A 184 -11.08 -4.18 13.22
N TYR A 185 -11.14 -5.11 14.19
CA TYR A 185 -12.29 -5.98 14.40
C TYR A 185 -13.00 -5.62 15.71
N ALA A 186 -14.32 -5.74 15.72
CA ALA A 186 -15.15 -5.43 16.90
C ALA A 186 -14.83 -6.32 18.13
N SER A 187 -14.28 -7.50 17.92
CA SER A 187 -13.79 -8.40 18.97
C SER A 187 -12.80 -9.41 18.41
N GLU A 188 -12.02 -10.05 19.29
CA GLU A 188 -11.12 -11.16 18.92
C GLU A 188 -11.89 -12.35 18.32
N GLU A 189 -13.13 -12.58 18.77
CA GLU A 189 -14.01 -13.61 18.19
C GLU A 189 -14.30 -13.30 16.72
N VAL A 190 -14.64 -12.04 16.39
CA VAL A 190 -14.87 -11.62 14.99
C VAL A 190 -13.57 -11.71 14.19
N ALA A 191 -12.45 -11.27 14.77
CA ALA A 191 -11.14 -11.35 14.15
C ALA A 191 -10.77 -12.80 13.78
N SER A 192 -11.03 -13.75 14.68
CA SER A 192 -10.77 -15.18 14.48
C SER A 192 -11.56 -15.80 13.32
N ARG A 193 -12.67 -15.19 12.90
CA ARG A 193 -13.46 -15.64 11.74
C ARG A 193 -12.80 -15.23 10.41
N CYS A 194 -11.96 -14.21 10.41
CA CYS A 194 -11.19 -13.81 9.24
C CYS A 194 -9.96 -14.69 9.09
N GLN A 195 -9.85 -15.39 7.95
CA GLN A 195 -8.73 -16.29 7.69
C GLN A 195 -7.38 -15.56 7.71
N TRP A 196 -7.31 -14.38 7.10
CA TRP A 196 -6.11 -13.54 7.04
C TRP A 196 -5.56 -13.21 8.43
N TYR A 197 -6.45 -12.77 9.33
CA TYR A 197 -6.06 -12.44 10.70
C TYR A 197 -5.65 -13.68 11.50
N ARG A 198 -6.36 -14.81 11.33
CA ARG A 198 -6.06 -16.06 12.06
C ARG A 198 -4.68 -16.61 11.71
N GLU A 199 -4.27 -16.52 10.45
CA GLU A 199 -3.00 -17.06 9.96
C GLU A 199 -1.84 -16.07 10.14
N GLY A 200 -2.06 -14.80 9.78
CA GLY A 200 -1.04 -13.75 9.75
C GLY A 200 -0.92 -12.91 11.03
N GLY A 201 -2.03 -12.75 11.77
CA GLY A 201 -2.18 -11.71 12.78
C GLY A 201 -2.63 -10.38 12.16
N ASN A 202 -2.32 -9.27 12.84
CA ASN A 202 -2.48 -7.95 12.24
C ASN A 202 -1.29 -7.61 11.33
N ARG A 203 -1.36 -6.48 10.64
CA ARG A 203 -0.39 -6.10 9.61
C ARG A 203 0.56 -5.05 10.17
N LEU A 204 1.83 -5.40 10.39
CA LEU A 204 2.84 -4.47 10.94
C LEU A 204 3.16 -3.32 9.97
N MET A 205 3.37 -3.65 8.71
CA MET A 205 3.94 -2.77 7.70
C MET A 205 3.34 -3.11 6.34
N THR A 206 3.18 -2.11 5.48
CA THR A 206 2.80 -2.30 4.09
C THR A 206 3.98 -1.96 3.19
N PHE A 207 4.22 -2.83 2.21
CA PHE A 207 5.00 -2.52 1.04
C PHE A 207 4.05 -2.33 -0.13
N LEU A 208 4.20 -1.23 -0.87
CA LEU A 208 3.41 -0.89 -2.03
C LEU A 208 4.33 -0.64 -3.23
N PHE A 209 4.40 -1.61 -4.14
CA PHE A 209 5.29 -1.55 -5.29
C PHE A 209 4.54 -1.04 -6.51
N ILE A 210 5.16 -0.17 -7.31
CA ILE A 210 4.53 0.45 -8.47
C ILE A 210 5.01 -0.22 -9.75
N MET A 211 4.19 -1.08 -10.31
CA MET A 211 4.55 -1.84 -11.52
C MET A 211 4.27 -1.06 -12.81
N LYS A 212 3.32 -0.13 -12.77
CA LYS A 212 2.97 0.81 -13.83
C LYS A 212 2.44 2.10 -13.20
N THR A 213 2.69 3.24 -13.84
CA THR A 213 2.20 4.57 -13.43
C THR A 213 1.02 5.00 -14.27
N ALA A 214 0.15 5.84 -13.69
CA ALA A 214 -0.85 6.58 -14.45
C ALA A 214 -0.21 7.77 -15.20
N ASP A 215 -0.86 8.19 -16.29
CA ASP A 215 -0.47 9.41 -17.01
C ASP A 215 -0.79 10.69 -16.19
N LYS A 216 -1.82 10.63 -15.34
CA LYS A 216 -2.25 11.69 -14.41
C LYS A 216 -2.77 11.07 -13.12
N GLY A 217 -2.49 11.70 -11.97
CA GLY A 217 -2.89 11.20 -10.66
C GLY A 217 -2.16 9.91 -10.27
N GLY A 218 -2.83 9.03 -9.51
CA GLY A 218 -2.26 7.75 -9.05
C GLY A 218 -1.25 7.89 -7.91
N GLY A 219 -1.31 9.00 -7.16
CA GLY A 219 -0.51 9.17 -5.95
C GLY A 219 -1.15 8.45 -4.76
N THR A 220 -0.32 8.06 -3.80
CA THR A 220 -0.79 7.59 -2.50
C THR A 220 -0.74 8.76 -1.52
N VAL A 221 -1.87 9.07 -0.89
CA VAL A 221 -1.96 10.20 0.05
C VAL A 221 -2.09 9.72 1.48
N PHE A 222 -1.46 10.45 2.41
CA PHE A 222 -1.44 10.23 3.84
C PHE A 222 -1.95 11.48 4.56
N PRO A 223 -3.28 11.65 4.70
CA PRO A 223 -3.87 12.93 5.11
C PRO A 223 -3.43 13.39 6.49
N ARG A 224 -3.28 12.47 7.44
CA ARG A 224 -2.94 12.79 8.84
C ARG A 224 -1.53 13.30 9.04
N ILE A 225 -0.67 13.17 8.03
CA ILE A 225 0.69 13.74 7.99
C ILE A 225 0.87 14.70 6.81
N ALA A 226 -0.24 15.16 6.21
CA ALA A 226 -0.29 16.13 5.12
C ALA A 226 0.72 15.85 3.99
N THR A 227 0.88 14.58 3.63
CA THR A 227 1.87 14.11 2.66
C THR A 227 1.20 13.31 1.57
N SER A 228 1.62 13.54 0.32
CA SER A 228 1.31 12.68 -0.82
C SER A 228 2.58 12.12 -1.43
N VAL A 229 2.51 10.94 -2.04
CA VAL A 229 3.61 10.32 -2.76
C VAL A 229 3.15 10.08 -4.18
N LEU A 230 3.88 10.64 -5.15
CA LEU A 230 3.69 10.41 -6.58
C LEU A 230 4.82 9.50 -7.08
N PRO A 231 4.65 8.17 -7.01
CA PRO A 231 5.75 7.27 -7.30
C PRO A 231 5.89 7.01 -8.80
N THR A 232 7.09 6.58 -9.20
CA THR A 232 7.42 6.15 -10.55
C THR A 232 7.46 4.63 -10.66
N LYS A 233 7.39 4.10 -11.89
CA LYS A 233 7.53 2.66 -12.16
C LYS A 233 8.79 2.11 -11.50
N GLY A 234 8.67 0.98 -10.81
CA GLY A 234 9.73 0.30 -10.07
C GLY A 234 9.89 0.79 -8.63
N ASP A 235 9.27 1.89 -8.22
CA ASP A 235 9.36 2.37 -6.84
C ASP A 235 8.61 1.46 -5.86
N ALA A 236 9.01 1.51 -4.59
CA ALA A 236 8.26 0.94 -3.48
C ALA A 236 8.00 2.00 -2.40
N ILE A 237 6.74 2.20 -2.03
CA ILE A 237 6.34 2.99 -0.86
C ILE A 237 6.23 2.03 0.31
N VAL A 238 6.84 2.37 1.45
CA VAL A 238 6.88 1.49 2.63
C VAL A 238 6.53 2.28 3.88
N TRP A 239 5.56 1.80 4.66
CA TRP A 239 5.12 2.46 5.89
C TRP A 239 4.61 1.46 6.94
N LEU A 240 4.70 1.83 8.21
CA LEU A 240 4.15 1.05 9.33
C LEU A 240 2.64 1.28 9.48
N ASN A 241 1.93 0.27 9.96
CA ASN A 241 0.49 0.33 10.27
C ASN A 241 0.19 0.14 11.77
N MET A 242 1.22 -0.22 12.56
CA MET A 242 1.08 -0.55 13.97
C MET A 242 2.04 0.27 14.83
N GLU A 243 1.56 0.61 16.03
CA GLU A 243 2.35 1.17 17.12
C GLU A 243 3.17 0.07 17.82
N ALA A 244 4.15 0.48 18.63
CA ALA A 244 5.00 -0.45 19.38
C ALA A 244 4.24 -1.32 20.40
N ASP A 245 3.05 -0.87 20.83
CA ASP A 245 2.14 -1.60 21.73
C ASP A 245 1.15 -2.53 21.00
N ASN A 246 1.32 -2.71 19.68
CA ASN A 246 0.43 -3.40 18.76
C ASN A 246 -0.91 -2.70 18.48
N GLY A 247 -1.06 -1.44 18.89
CA GLY A 247 -2.19 -0.61 18.52
C GLY A 247 -2.16 -0.20 17.03
N LYS A 248 -3.29 0.30 16.54
CA LYS A 248 -3.41 0.89 15.21
C LYS A 248 -2.66 2.22 15.14
N LEU A 249 -1.67 2.32 14.25
CA LEU A 249 -0.96 3.58 13.99
C LEU A 249 -1.89 4.54 13.27
N GLN A 250 -2.34 5.57 13.99
CA GLN A 250 -3.37 6.48 13.52
C GLN A 250 -2.92 7.29 12.30
N GLN A 251 -1.63 7.60 12.20
CA GLN A 251 -1.02 8.40 11.15
C GLN A 251 -0.82 7.63 9.85
N SER A 252 -1.03 6.29 9.84
CA SER A 252 -0.94 5.45 8.64
C SER A 252 -2.20 5.47 7.76
N LEU A 253 -3.20 6.28 8.11
CA LEU A 253 -4.39 6.50 7.28
C LEU A 253 -3.96 6.95 5.87
N HIS A 254 -4.38 6.22 4.85
CA HIS A 254 -3.96 6.49 3.48
C HIS A 254 -5.03 6.16 2.43
N GLY A 255 -4.90 6.72 1.24
CA GLY A 255 -5.76 6.45 0.08
C GLY A 255 -5.01 6.60 -1.24
N ALA A 256 -5.68 6.28 -2.35
CA ALA A 256 -5.12 6.27 -3.70
C ALA A 256 -6.11 6.78 -4.76
#